data_AF-A0A7R9QIQ8-F1
#
_entry.id   AF-A0A7R9QIQ8-F1
#
_cell.length_a   1.000
_cell.length_b   1.000
_cell.length_c   1.000
_cell.angle_alpha   90.00
_cell.angle_beta   90.00
_cell.angle_gamma   90.00
#
_symmetry.space_group_name_H-M   'P 1'
#
loop_
_entity.id
_entity.type
_entity.pdbx_description
1 polymer ?
#
loop_
_entity_poly.entity_id
_entity_poly.type
_entity_poly.pdbx_seq_one_letter_code
_entity_poly.pdbx_strand_id
1 'polypeptide(L)'
;DYESEFLMAYHKAFDNLRAEGFFVGEHIWNFADFMTEQSISRVMGNRKGIFTRERQPKAGARILRCRYWNLAPLKTEQHSGLSYCPVV
;
A
#
# COMPACT_ATOMS: atom_id res chain seq x y z
N ASP A 1 6.37 4.91 -10.67
CA ASP A 1 5.44 6.05 -10.52
C ASP A 1 5.55 6.53 -9.09
N TYR A 2 5.24 7.81 -8.84
CA TYR A 2 5.55 8.45 -7.57
C TYR A 2 4.89 7.78 -6.36
N GLU A 3 3.63 7.35 -6.46
CA GLU A 3 2.94 6.67 -5.36
C GLU A 3 3.65 5.34 -5.02
N SER A 4 3.97 4.55 -6.04
CA SER A 4 4.69 3.29 -5.89
C SER A 4 6.06 3.47 -5.23
N GLU A 5 6.86 4.43 -5.70
CA GLU A 5 8.20 4.73 -5.16
C GLU A 5 8.12 5.23 -3.70
N PHE A 6 7.14 6.08 -3.41
CA PHE A 6 6.87 6.57 -2.07
C PHE A 6 6.54 5.42 -1.11
N LEU A 7 5.64 4.50 -1.51
CA LEU A 7 5.29 3.34 -0.71
C LEU A 7 6.50 2.43 -0.45
N MET A 8 7.31 2.15 -1.48
CA MET A 8 8.50 1.30 -1.34
C MET A 8 9.53 1.91 -0.37
N ALA A 9 9.73 3.23 -0.42
CA ALA A 9 10.62 3.93 0.51
C ALA A 9 10.13 3.82 1.96
N TYR A 10 8.82 4.01 2.19
CA TYR A 10 8.22 3.84 3.53
C TYR A 10 8.32 2.39 4.03
N HIS A 11 8.05 1.40 3.17
CA HIS A 11 8.19 0.00 3.53
C HIS A 11 9.60 -0.35 3.99
N LYS A 12 10.64 0.15 3.30
CA LYS A 12 12.04 0.00 3.72
C LYS A 12 12.30 0.61 5.10
N ALA A 13 11.79 1.81 5.36
CA ALA A 13 11.92 2.45 6.67
C ALA A 13 11.18 1.65 7.76
N PHE A 14 9.97 1.17 7.48
CA PHE A 14 9.19 0.35 8.40
C PHE A 14 9.89 -0.97 8.73
N ASP A 15 10.55 -1.61 7.76
CA ASP A 15 11.29 -2.85 8.01
C ASP A 15 12.48 -2.63 8.97
N ASN A 16 13.17 -1.50 8.85
CA ASN A 16 14.20 -1.11 9.82
C ASN A 16 13.61 -0.94 11.23
N LEU A 17 12.51 -0.19 11.35
CA LEU A 17 11.86 0.06 12.64
C LEU A 17 11.25 -1.22 13.26
N ARG A 18 10.77 -2.14 12.42
CA ARG A 18 10.29 -3.47 12.85
C ARG A 18 11.42 -4.29 13.45
N ALA A 19 12.63 -4.22 12.89
CA ALA A 19 13.81 -4.91 13.42
C ALA A 19 14.22 -4.38 14.81
N GLU A 20 13.90 -3.12 15.13
CA GLU A 20 14.10 -2.53 16.46
C GLU A 20 13.06 -2.99 17.50
N GLY A 21 12.00 -3.68 17.08
CA GLY A 21 11.07 -4.40 17.95
C GLY A 21 9.91 -3.58 18.54
N PHE A 22 9.92 -2.25 18.42
CA PHE A 22 8.83 -1.40 18.92
C PHE A 22 7.76 -1.06 17.86
N PHE A 23 8.08 -1.22 16.57
CA PHE A 23 7.15 -0.90 15.49
C PHE A 23 6.21 -2.07 15.19
N VAL A 24 4.97 -1.98 15.67
CA VAL A 24 4.02 -3.11 15.68
C VAL A 24 3.00 -3.10 14.53
N GLY A 25 2.91 -2.03 13.74
CA GLY A 25 1.90 -1.97 12.68
C GLY A 25 2.04 -0.81 11.71
N GLU A 26 1.53 -1.02 10.51
CA GLU A 26 1.46 -0.05 9.42
C GLU A 26 0.04 -0.03 8.85
N HIS A 27 -0.55 1.16 8.71
CA HIS A 27 -1.89 1.34 8.14
C HIS A 27 -1.81 2.41 7.05
N ILE A 28 -2.16 2.04 5.82
CA ILE A 28 -2.14 2.95 4.69
C ILE A 28 -3.27 4.00 4.75
N TRP A 29 -2.96 5.24 4.37
CA TRP A 29 -3.97 6.24 4.06
C TRP A 29 -4.04 6.50 2.55
N ASN A 30 -5.15 6.24 1.86
CA ASN A 30 -6.43 5.68 2.31
C ASN A 30 -6.72 4.38 1.55
N PHE A 31 -7.73 3.62 2.01
CA PHE A 31 -8.24 2.50 1.24
C PHE A 31 -8.70 2.93 -0.16
N ALA A 32 -9.56 3.95 -0.27
CA ALA A 32 -10.08 4.39 -1.56
C ALA A 32 -10.14 5.92 -1.65
N ASP A 33 -10.14 6.44 -2.87
CA ASP A 33 -10.40 7.87 -3.11
C ASP A 33 -11.78 8.27 -2.57
N PHE A 34 -11.88 9.46 -1.97
CA PHE A 34 -13.11 9.94 -1.34
C PHE A 34 -13.29 11.46 -1.49
N MET A 35 -14.53 11.95 -1.34
CA MET A 35 -14.86 13.36 -1.52
C MET A 35 -14.44 14.20 -0.32
N THR A 36 -14.03 15.43 -0.58
CA THR A 36 -13.75 16.45 0.43
C THR A 36 -14.37 17.78 0.00
N GLU A 37 -14.34 18.76 0.90
CA GLU A 37 -14.56 20.16 0.53
C GLU A 37 -13.59 20.58 -0.59
N GLN A 38 -13.99 21.60 -1.35
CA GLN A 38 -13.22 22.12 -2.47
C GLN A 38 -11.99 22.88 -1.94
N SER A 39 -10.83 22.60 -2.54
CA SER A 39 -9.57 23.28 -2.23
C SER A 39 -8.61 23.11 -3.41
N ILE A 40 -7.68 24.05 -3.57
CA ILE A 40 -6.62 23.96 -4.60
C ILE A 40 -5.79 22.68 -4.51
N SER A 41 -5.76 22.04 -3.34
CA SER A 41 -5.01 20.79 -3.09
C SER A 41 -5.88 19.51 -3.19
N ARG A 42 -7.12 19.64 -3.67
CA ARG A 42 -8.13 18.55 -3.70
C ARG A 42 -8.70 18.41 -5.10
N VAL A 43 -8.04 17.58 -5.91
CA VAL A 43 -8.45 17.28 -7.28
C VAL A 43 -9.65 16.33 -7.27
N MET A 44 -10.86 16.89 -7.22
CA MET A 44 -12.12 16.15 -7.07
C MET A 44 -12.12 15.24 -5.83
N GLY A 45 -11.78 15.82 -4.68
CA GLY A 45 -11.65 15.11 -3.41
C GLY A 45 -10.21 14.72 -3.07
N ASN A 46 -10.05 13.71 -2.20
CA ASN A 46 -8.78 13.14 -1.81
C ASN A 46 -8.43 11.95 -2.71
N ARG A 47 -7.25 12.03 -3.35
CA ARG A 47 -6.74 11.03 -4.32
C ARG A 47 -5.66 10.09 -3.77
N LYS A 48 -5.50 10.04 -2.44
CA LYS A 48 -4.53 9.17 -1.74
C LYS A 48 -5.00 7.73 -1.60
N GLY A 49 -6.15 7.35 -2.17
CA GLY A 49 -6.63 5.97 -2.09
C GLY A 49 -5.75 5.03 -2.90
N ILE A 50 -5.44 3.85 -2.37
CA ILE A 50 -4.78 2.78 -3.15
C ILE A 50 -5.76 2.14 -4.16
N PHE A 51 -7.06 2.32 -3.92
CA PHE A 51 -8.13 2.06 -4.87
C PHE A 51 -8.75 3.38 -5.35
N THR A 52 -9.30 3.37 -6.56
CA THR A 52 -10.22 4.45 -6.99
C THR A 52 -11.49 4.44 -6.15
N ARG A 53 -12.32 5.48 -6.29
CA ARG A 53 -13.63 5.53 -5.63
C ARG A 53 -14.56 4.40 -6.10
N GLU A 54 -14.37 3.90 -7.31
CA GLU A 54 -15.08 2.76 -7.90
C GLU A 54 -14.43 1.41 -7.53
N ARG A 55 -13.50 1.41 -6.57
CA ARG A 55 -12.79 0.24 -6.04
C ARG A 55 -11.91 -0.48 -7.07
N GLN A 56 -11.48 0.23 -8.12
CA GLN A 56 -10.48 -0.30 -9.06
C GLN A 56 -9.06 -0.13 -8.48
N PRO A 57 -8.19 -1.15 -8.57
CA PRO A 57 -6.86 -1.10 -7.97
C PRO A 57 -5.93 -0.15 -8.74
N LYS A 58 -5.22 0.72 -8.01
CA LYS A 58 -4.05 1.45 -8.54
C LYS A 58 -2.78 0.59 -8.43
N ALA A 59 -1.65 1.08 -8.93
CA ALA A 59 -0.37 0.40 -8.83
C ALA A 59 0.01 0.10 -7.37
N GLY A 60 -0.19 1.07 -6.46
CA GLY A 60 0.07 0.94 -5.03
C GLY A 60 -0.68 -0.23 -4.35
N ALA A 61 -1.88 -0.56 -4.80
CA ALA A 61 -2.63 -1.71 -4.27
C ALA A 61 -1.92 -3.05 -4.50
N ARG A 62 -1.23 -3.21 -5.65
CA ARG A 62 -0.47 -4.44 -5.94
C ARG A 62 0.76 -4.56 -5.04
N ILE A 63 1.44 -3.44 -4.79
CA ILE A 63 2.61 -3.37 -3.90
C ILE A 63 2.20 -3.75 -2.47
N LEU A 64 1.13 -3.14 -1.94
CA LEU A 64 0.64 -3.45 -0.60
C LEU A 64 0.16 -4.90 -0.46
N ARG A 65 -0.54 -5.42 -1.47
CA ARG A 65 -0.95 -6.82 -1.48
C ARG A 65 0.25 -7.75 -1.32
N CYS A 66 1.31 -7.53 -2.08
CA CYS A 66 2.54 -8.31 -2.00
C CYS A 66 3.21 -8.20 -0.63
N ARG A 67 3.36 -6.98 -0.10
CA ARG A 67 3.95 -6.77 1.22
C ARG A 67 3.15 -7.45 2.32
N TYR A 68 1.85 -7.22 2.39
CA TYR A 68 1.01 -7.76 3.46
C TYR A 68 0.92 -9.28 3.40
N TRP A 69 0.97 -9.87 2.19
CA TRP A 69 1.06 -11.32 2.05
C TRP A 69 2.38 -11.89 2.59
N ASN A 70 3.50 -11.21 2.33
CA ASN A 70 4.81 -11.62 2.83
C ASN A 70 4.95 -11.42 4.36
N LEU A 71 4.24 -10.46 4.93
CA LEU A 71 4.21 -10.21 6.39
C LEU A 71 3.22 -11.11 7.13
N ALA A 72 2.22 -11.67 6.44
CA ALA A 72 1.18 -12.47 7.07
C ALA A 72 1.75 -13.81 7.61
N PRO A 73 1.33 -14.25 8.81
CA PRO A 73 1.76 -15.53 9.37
C PRO A 73 1.09 -16.74 8.69
N LEU A 74 0.06 -16.51 7.87
CA LEU A 74 -0.72 -17.56 7.21
C LEU A 74 -0.01 -18.05 5.94
N LYS A 75 0.58 -19.24 6.00
CA LYS A 75 1.07 -19.95 4.81
C LYS A 75 -0.08 -20.72 4.17
N THR A 76 -0.86 -20.08 3.31
CA THR A 76 -1.81 -20.81 2.45
C THR A 76 -1.04 -21.60 1.39
N GLU A 77 -1.32 -22.89 1.22
CA GLU A 77 -0.64 -23.79 0.27
C GLU A 77 -0.76 -23.38 -1.21
N GLN A 78 -1.57 -22.37 -1.53
CA GLN A 78 -1.96 -22.06 -2.91
C GLN A 78 -1.07 -21.08 -3.69
N HIS A 79 -0.02 -20.50 -3.12
CA HIS A 79 0.71 -19.41 -3.80
C HIS A 79 2.23 -19.52 -3.71
N SER A 80 2.78 -20.62 -4.24
CA SER A 80 4.16 -20.68 -4.72
C SER A 80 4.30 -19.83 -5.99
N GLY A 81 4.42 -18.50 -5.82
CA GLY A 81 4.62 -17.57 -6.93
C GLY A 81 3.51 -16.55 -7.07
N LEU A 82 3.59 -15.47 -6.28
CA LEU A 82 2.88 -14.24 -6.60
C LEU A 82 3.57 -13.58 -7.79
N SER A 83 3.25 -14.04 -9.00
CA SER A 83 3.71 -13.48 -10.30
C SER A 83 3.40 -11.99 -10.51
N TYR A 84 2.66 -11.39 -9.57
CA TYR A 84 2.23 -9.99 -9.58
C TYR A 84 3.04 -9.10 -8.64
N CYS A 85 4.00 -9.66 -7.89
CA CYS A 85 4.90 -8.85 -7.08
C CYS A 85 5.97 -8.23 -7.97
N PRO A 86 6.11 -6.89 -7.96
CA PRO A 86 7.21 -6.26 -8.68
C PRO A 86 8.53 -6.81 -8.13
N VAL A 87 9.38 -7.29 -9.02
CA VAL A 87 10.77 -7.61 -8.68
C VAL A 87 11.46 -6.28 -8.44
N VAL A 88 11.94 -6.08 -7.21
CA VAL A 88 12.69 -4.89 -6.81
C VAL A 88 14.15 -5.06 -7.19
#